data_AF-A0A9J6H0V7-F1
#
_entry.id   AF-A0A9J6H0V7-F1
#
_cell.length_a   1.000
_cell.length_b   1.000
_cell.length_c   1.000
_cell.angle_alpha   90.00
_cell.angle_beta   90.00
_cell.angle_gamma   90.00
#
_symmetry.space_group_name_H-M   'P 1'
#
loop_
_entity.id
_entity.type
_entity.pdbx_description
1 polymer ?
#
loop_
_entity_poly.entity_id
_entity_poly.type
_entity_poly.pdbx_seq_one_letter_code
_entity_poly.pdbx_strand_id
1 'polypeptide(L)'
;MVAAPGAYCPEKADTVLAVTPAYTFGVKPKDAKPDDIPAPGTYHPERADRVLNSTPAYTFGTKPKDAGPGCSPAPGKYNVPDTATYKNKSPAYTLSYRTNIPSDHTKKPGPGAHSPERVWMNKSSSPRFTFGIRHSPVAENPK
;
A
#
# COMPACT_ATOMS: atom_id res chain seq x y z
N MET A 1 48.72 54.62 -28.80
CA MET A 1 49.99 54.52 -29.56
C MET A 1 49.71 53.69 -30.80
N VAL A 2 49.75 54.29 -31.99
CA VAL A 2 49.50 53.61 -33.28
C VAL A 2 50.87 53.32 -33.90
N ALA A 3 51.09 52.09 -34.37
CA ALA A 3 52.34 51.71 -35.01
C ALA A 3 52.52 52.52 -36.32
N ALA A 4 53.74 53.01 -36.57
CA ALA A 4 54.05 53.85 -37.72
C ALA A 4 53.93 53.07 -39.05
N PRO A 5 53.52 53.74 -40.15
CA PRO A 5 53.51 53.13 -41.47
C PRO A 5 54.95 52.76 -41.87
N GLY A 6 55.24 51.46 -41.98
CA GLY A 6 56.59 50.93 -42.24
C GLY A 6 57.06 49.84 -41.26
N ALA A 7 56.29 49.54 -40.21
CA ALA A 7 56.63 48.47 -39.25
C ALA A 7 56.37 47.04 -39.76
N TYR A 8 56.04 46.84 -41.04
CA TYR A 8 55.78 45.54 -41.63
C TYR A 8 57.09 44.92 -42.16
N CYS A 9 57.63 43.93 -41.46
CA CYS A 9 58.80 43.18 -41.89
C CYS A 9 58.36 41.82 -42.48
N PRO A 10 58.29 41.65 -43.80
CA PRO A 10 57.81 40.40 -44.43
C PRO A 10 58.75 39.21 -44.17
N GLU A 11 60.04 39.43 -43.94
CA GLU A 11 61.01 38.35 -43.63
C GLU A 11 60.73 37.64 -42.30
N LYS A 12 59.95 38.26 -41.41
CA LYS A 12 59.49 37.63 -40.16
C LYS A 12 58.19 36.85 -40.34
N ALA A 13 57.59 36.84 -41.54
CA ALA A 13 56.37 36.08 -41.82
C ALA A 13 56.66 34.58 -41.98
N ASP A 14 57.85 34.20 -42.45
CA ASP A 14 58.22 32.80 -42.68
C ASP A 14 58.29 32.01 -41.36
N THR A 15 58.76 32.63 -40.28
CA THR A 15 58.78 32.02 -38.95
C THR A 15 57.38 31.86 -38.37
N VAL A 16 56.45 32.76 -38.69
CA VAL A 16 55.05 32.66 -38.27
C VAL A 16 54.33 31.56 -39.05
N LEU A 17 54.58 31.43 -40.35
CA LEU A 17 54.05 30.34 -41.19
C LEU A 17 54.53 28.97 -40.72
N ALA A 18 55.80 28.86 -40.33
CA ALA A 18 56.39 27.61 -39.79
C ALA A 18 55.82 27.19 -38.42
N VAL A 19 55.22 28.11 -37.66
CA VAL A 19 54.64 27.88 -36.32
C VAL A 19 53.11 27.75 -36.39
N THR A 20 52.51 27.73 -37.59
CA THR A 20 51.07 27.47 -37.71
C THR A 20 50.76 25.99 -37.49
N PRO A 21 49.75 25.64 -36.66
CA PRO A 21 49.34 24.25 -36.49
C PRO A 21 48.76 23.70 -37.79
N ALA A 22 49.32 22.59 -38.27
CA ALA A 22 48.78 21.85 -39.41
C ALA A 22 47.54 21.05 -38.95
N TYR A 23 46.35 21.45 -39.43
CA TYR A 23 45.11 20.75 -39.14
C TYR A 23 44.83 19.69 -40.22
N THR A 24 44.55 18.47 -39.79
CA THR A 24 44.03 17.39 -40.65
C THR A 24 42.54 17.22 -40.43
N PHE A 25 41.73 17.20 -41.48
CA PHE A 25 40.31 16.84 -41.40
C PHE A 25 40.12 15.39 -41.85
N GLY A 26 39.45 14.59 -41.01
CA GLY A 26 39.10 13.21 -41.32
C GLY A 26 40.01 12.16 -40.65
N VAL A 27 39.42 11.00 -40.38
CA VAL A 27 40.15 9.81 -39.92
C VAL A 27 40.68 9.09 -41.15
N LYS A 28 41.97 8.80 -41.21
CA LYS A 28 42.52 7.89 -42.22
C LYS A 28 41.98 6.48 -41.92
N PRO A 29 41.13 5.88 -42.78
CA PRO A 29 40.63 4.54 -42.54
C PRO A 29 41.83 3.59 -42.47
N LYS A 30 41.82 2.68 -41.50
CA LYS A 30 42.77 1.57 -41.52
C LYS A 30 42.44 0.71 -42.74
N ASP A 31 43.46 0.26 -43.44
CA ASP A 31 43.28 -0.70 -44.53
C ASP A 31 42.48 -1.90 -44.01
N ALA A 32 41.50 -2.35 -44.81
CA ALA A 32 40.74 -3.54 -44.48
C ALA A 32 41.72 -4.69 -44.29
N LYS A 33 41.54 -5.46 -43.20
CA LYS A 33 42.31 -6.71 -43.05
C LYS A 33 42.00 -7.58 -44.28
N PRO A 34 43.03 -8.21 -44.88
CA PRO A 34 42.78 -9.23 -45.88
C PRO A 34 41.84 -10.28 -45.31
N ASP A 35 40.83 -10.68 -46.07
CA ASP A 35 39.98 -11.80 -45.70
C ASP A 35 40.86 -13.04 -45.49
N ASP A 36 40.62 -13.78 -44.40
CA ASP A 36 41.34 -15.03 -44.10
C ASP A 36 40.79 -16.16 -44.97
N ILE A 37 40.96 -16.02 -46.28
CA ILE A 37 40.55 -16.99 -47.29
C ILE A 37 41.72 -17.95 -47.46
N PRO A 38 41.60 -19.21 -47.00
CA PRO A 38 42.69 -20.16 -47.12
C PRO A 38 42.93 -20.47 -48.61
N ALA A 39 44.20 -20.73 -48.97
CA ALA A 39 44.57 -21.08 -50.32
C ALA A 39 43.83 -22.35 -50.80
N PRO A 40 43.62 -22.53 -52.12
CA PRO A 40 42.98 -23.73 -52.66
C PRO A 40 43.67 -25.00 -52.16
N GLY A 41 42.88 -25.95 -51.62
CA GLY A 41 43.39 -27.20 -51.03
C GLY A 41 43.79 -27.13 -49.55
N THR A 42 43.78 -25.95 -48.93
CA THR A 42 44.11 -25.77 -47.50
C THR A 42 42.88 -25.83 -46.58
N TYR A 43 41.70 -26.04 -47.15
CA TYR A 43 40.47 -26.23 -46.39
C TYR A 43 40.50 -27.60 -45.69
N HIS A 44 40.27 -27.60 -44.38
CA HIS A 44 40.13 -28.82 -43.57
C HIS A 44 38.69 -28.95 -43.06
N PRO A 45 37.75 -29.44 -43.88
CA PRO A 45 36.33 -29.54 -43.50
C PRO A 45 36.10 -30.50 -42.33
N GLU A 46 36.96 -31.50 -42.14
CA GLU A 46 36.91 -32.44 -41.00
C GLU A 46 37.08 -31.75 -39.63
N ARG A 47 37.64 -30.54 -39.60
CA ARG A 47 37.79 -29.75 -38.37
C ARG A 47 36.61 -28.83 -38.10
N ALA A 48 35.65 -28.74 -39.03
CA ALA A 48 34.49 -27.86 -38.92
C ALA A 48 33.58 -28.25 -37.74
N ASP A 49 33.44 -29.54 -37.44
CA ASP A 49 32.59 -30.03 -36.35
C ASP A 49 33.02 -29.48 -34.99
N ARG A 50 34.34 -29.34 -34.76
CA ARG A 50 34.88 -28.74 -33.54
C ARG A 50 34.52 -27.26 -33.43
N VAL A 51 34.46 -26.55 -34.55
CA VAL A 51 34.09 -25.12 -34.60
C VAL A 51 32.58 -24.97 -34.38
N LEU A 52 31.76 -25.83 -35.01
CA LEU A 52 30.30 -25.84 -34.86
C LEU A 52 29.88 -26.17 -33.42
N ASN A 53 30.51 -27.18 -32.81
CA ASN A 53 30.23 -27.61 -31.44
C ASN A 53 30.81 -26.67 -30.37
N SER A 54 31.70 -25.75 -30.76
CA SER A 54 32.30 -24.74 -29.87
C SER A 54 31.66 -23.36 -30.05
N THR A 55 30.55 -23.25 -30.79
CA THR A 55 29.87 -21.96 -30.94
C THR A 55 29.21 -21.52 -29.62
N PRO A 56 29.35 -20.25 -29.23
CA PRO A 56 28.71 -19.75 -28.02
C PRO A 56 27.18 -19.83 -28.16
N ALA A 57 26.53 -20.54 -27.23
CA ALA A 57 25.09 -20.59 -27.13
C ALA A 57 24.58 -19.32 -26.43
N TYR A 58 23.95 -18.42 -27.19
CA TYR A 58 23.33 -17.21 -26.65
C TYR A 58 21.91 -17.49 -26.19
N THR A 59 21.55 -17.02 -25.00
CA THR A 59 20.18 -17.02 -24.49
C THR A 59 19.72 -15.60 -24.25
N PHE A 60 18.50 -15.25 -24.67
CA PHE A 60 17.88 -13.98 -24.33
C PHE A 60 17.10 -14.11 -23.01
N GLY A 61 17.25 -13.13 -22.12
CA GLY A 61 16.51 -13.06 -20.86
C GLY A 61 17.28 -13.62 -19.65
N THR A 62 16.90 -13.14 -18.47
CA THR A 62 17.38 -13.66 -17.19
C THR A 62 16.55 -14.87 -16.77
N LYS A 63 17.19 -15.89 -16.20
CA LYS A 63 16.45 -16.97 -15.53
C LYS A 63 15.73 -16.36 -14.31
N PRO A 64 14.39 -16.43 -14.22
CA PRO A 64 13.70 -15.99 -13.01
C PRO A 64 14.23 -16.80 -11.84
N LYS A 65 14.58 -16.14 -10.75
CA LYS A 65 14.86 -16.86 -9.50
C LYS A 65 13.55 -17.53 -9.08
N ASP A 66 13.60 -18.81 -8.74
CA ASP A 66 12.47 -19.50 -8.13
C ASP A 66 12.05 -18.68 -6.91
N ALA A 67 10.89 -18.03 -7.01
CA ALA A 67 10.31 -17.35 -5.87
C ALA A 67 10.02 -18.45 -4.85
N GLY A 68 10.83 -18.48 -3.77
CA GLY A 68 10.70 -19.48 -2.72
C GLY A 68 9.24 -19.62 -2.28
N PRO A 69 8.78 -20.84 -1.97
CA PRO A 69 7.39 -21.08 -1.61
C PRO A 69 7.06 -20.29 -0.34
N GLY A 70 6.30 -19.20 -0.48
CA GLY A 70 5.78 -18.49 0.68
C GLY A 70 5.53 -16.98 0.58
N CYS A 71 5.95 -16.30 -0.49
CA CYS A 71 5.80 -14.83 -0.54
C CYS A 71 4.38 -14.35 -0.90
N SER A 72 3.50 -15.25 -1.36
CA SER A 72 2.14 -14.90 -1.77
C SER A 72 1.12 -15.81 -1.05
N PRO A 73 0.10 -15.24 -0.39
CA PRO A 73 -0.97 -16.05 0.17
C PRO A 73 -1.68 -16.81 -0.97
N ALA A 74 -2.15 -18.01 -0.66
CA ALA A 74 -2.93 -18.80 -1.61
C ALA A 74 -4.18 -18.02 -2.09
N PRO A 75 -4.72 -18.33 -3.28
CA PRO A 75 -5.98 -17.76 -3.75
C PRO A 75 -7.05 -17.88 -2.66
N GLY A 76 -7.70 -16.77 -2.32
CA GLY A 76 -8.76 -16.74 -1.29
C GLY A 76 -8.29 -16.74 0.17
N LYS A 77 -6.98 -16.76 0.47
CA LYS A 77 -6.45 -16.64 1.86
C LYS A 77 -6.20 -15.21 2.33
N TYR A 78 -6.55 -14.21 1.53
CA TYR A 78 -6.47 -12.82 1.96
C TYR A 78 -7.49 -12.56 3.07
N ASN A 79 -7.04 -12.10 4.22
CA ASN A 79 -7.92 -11.65 5.29
C ASN A 79 -8.37 -10.22 4.98
N VAL A 80 -9.63 -10.04 4.58
CA VAL A 80 -10.20 -8.73 4.27
C VAL A 80 -10.85 -8.19 5.56
N PRO A 81 -10.36 -7.07 6.13
CA PRO A 81 -10.97 -6.47 7.30
C PRO A 81 -12.38 -5.96 6.97
N ASP A 82 -13.25 -5.87 7.99
CA ASP A 82 -14.55 -5.25 7.82
C ASP A 82 -14.37 -3.82 7.28
N THR A 83 -15.13 -3.45 6.27
CA THR A 83 -15.14 -2.09 5.71
C THR A 83 -15.40 -1.02 6.76
N ALA A 84 -16.10 -1.36 7.85
CA ALA A 84 -16.34 -0.47 8.98
C ALA A 84 -15.07 -0.07 9.76
N THR A 85 -13.94 -0.79 9.59
CA THR A 85 -12.69 -0.49 10.32
C THR A 85 -11.94 0.70 9.73
N TYR A 86 -12.12 0.98 8.43
CA TYR A 86 -11.38 2.03 7.71
C TYR A 86 -12.26 3.00 6.93
N LYS A 87 -13.56 2.72 6.82
CA LYS A 87 -14.52 3.58 6.12
C LYS A 87 -15.72 3.86 7.01
N ASN A 88 -16.09 5.13 7.08
CA ASN A 88 -17.32 5.53 7.75
C ASN A 88 -18.53 4.91 7.03
N LYS A 89 -19.42 4.31 7.81
CA LYS A 89 -20.69 3.77 7.30
C LYS A 89 -21.55 4.91 6.75
N SER A 90 -22.23 4.66 5.65
CA SER A 90 -23.27 5.55 5.15
C SER A 90 -24.37 5.72 6.20
N PRO A 91 -25.00 6.90 6.31
CA PRO A 91 -26.15 7.07 7.19
C PRO A 91 -27.25 6.05 6.88
N ALA A 92 -27.78 5.40 7.91
CA ALA A 92 -28.89 4.47 7.78
C ALA A 92 -30.21 5.20 8.07
N TYR A 93 -31.08 5.28 7.06
CA TYR A 93 -32.39 5.93 7.18
C TYR A 93 -33.51 4.91 7.32
N THR A 94 -34.54 5.24 8.10
CA THR A 94 -35.78 4.45 8.19
C THR A 94 -36.96 5.33 7.81
N LEU A 95 -37.84 4.84 6.92
CA LEU A 95 -39.04 5.56 6.49
C LEU A 95 -40.17 5.51 7.53
N SER A 96 -40.08 4.60 8.50
CA SER A 96 -41.09 4.39 9.53
C SER A 96 -40.69 5.02 10.86
N TYR A 97 -41.68 5.48 11.62
CA TYR A 97 -41.49 5.98 12.97
C TYR A 97 -41.01 4.85 13.89
N ARG A 98 -39.97 5.11 14.70
CA ARG A 98 -39.51 4.18 15.74
C ARG A 98 -40.27 4.47 17.03
N THR A 99 -41.34 3.73 17.30
CA THR A 99 -41.97 3.73 18.62
C THR A 99 -41.09 2.95 19.59
N ASN A 100 -40.46 3.64 20.55
CA ASN A 100 -40.01 2.96 21.76
C ASN A 100 -41.25 2.60 22.56
N ILE A 101 -41.72 1.37 22.43
CA ILE A 101 -42.79 0.85 23.29
C ILE A 101 -42.20 0.88 24.71
N PRO A 102 -42.81 1.61 25.66
CA PRO A 102 -42.36 1.58 27.05
C PRO A 102 -42.40 0.11 27.50
N SER A 103 -41.23 -0.46 27.74
CA SER A 103 -41.17 -1.82 28.27
C SER A 103 -41.62 -1.74 29.73
N ASP A 104 -42.60 -2.56 30.08
CA ASP A 104 -43.13 -2.66 31.44
C ASP A 104 -42.10 -3.35 32.33
N HIS A 105 -41.20 -2.55 32.92
CA HIS A 105 -40.17 -3.01 33.85
C HIS A 105 -40.72 -3.29 35.26
N THR A 106 -42.05 -3.24 35.44
CA THR A 106 -42.66 -3.56 36.72
C THR A 106 -42.44 -5.02 37.01
N LYS A 107 -41.67 -5.33 38.08
CA LYS A 107 -41.54 -6.68 38.61
C LYS A 107 -42.87 -7.08 39.23
N LYS A 108 -43.79 -7.58 38.41
CA LYS A 108 -45.09 -8.11 38.86
C LYS A 108 -44.82 -9.49 39.47
N PRO A 109 -44.88 -9.64 40.81
CA PRO A 109 -44.73 -10.94 41.42
C PRO A 109 -45.85 -11.87 40.93
N GLY A 110 -45.52 -13.15 40.72
CA GLY A 110 -46.52 -14.15 40.37
C GLY A 110 -47.54 -14.38 41.49
N PRO A 111 -48.66 -15.06 41.22
CA PRO A 111 -49.61 -15.45 42.26
C PRO A 111 -48.88 -16.23 43.37
N GLY A 112 -49.06 -15.82 44.62
CA GLY A 112 -48.40 -16.41 45.79
C GLY A 112 -46.98 -15.88 46.11
N ALA A 113 -46.39 -15.02 45.27
CA ALA A 113 -45.10 -14.38 45.57
C ALA A 113 -45.21 -13.12 46.46
N HIS A 114 -46.44 -12.73 46.83
CA HIS A 114 -46.68 -11.72 47.84
C HIS A 114 -46.62 -12.35 49.24
N SER A 115 -45.70 -11.88 50.08
CA SER A 115 -45.54 -12.29 51.48
C SER A 115 -45.80 -11.13 52.44
N PRO A 116 -47.08 -10.75 52.69
CA PRO A 116 -47.41 -9.68 53.62
C PRO A 116 -46.90 -9.91 55.05
N GLU A 117 -46.74 -11.18 55.45
CA GLU A 117 -46.22 -11.61 56.75
C GLU A 117 -44.72 -11.27 56.97
N ARG A 118 -44.00 -10.85 55.92
CA ARG A 118 -42.56 -10.50 55.97
C ARG A 118 -42.28 -9.00 55.87
N VAL A 119 -43.31 -8.16 55.83
CA VAL A 119 -43.19 -6.69 55.63
C VAL A 119 -42.58 -5.94 56.83
N TRP A 120 -42.57 -6.54 58.01
CA TRP A 120 -42.05 -5.92 59.23
C TRP A 120 -40.51 -5.97 59.35
N MET A 121 -39.81 -6.67 58.44
CA MET A 121 -38.34 -6.74 58.45
C MET A 121 -37.67 -5.47 57.91
N ASN A 122 -38.34 -4.70 57.05
CA ASN A 122 -37.80 -3.51 56.38
C ASN A 122 -38.57 -2.21 56.69
N LYS A 123 -39.52 -2.26 57.63
CA LYS A 123 -40.29 -1.10 58.11
C LYS A 123 -40.40 -1.15 59.63
N SER A 124 -40.40 0.02 60.27
CA SER A 124 -40.44 0.18 61.73
C SER A 124 -41.77 -0.22 62.39
N SER A 125 -42.80 -0.57 61.61
CA SER A 125 -44.12 -0.96 62.14
C SER A 125 -44.91 -1.80 61.12
N SER A 126 -45.74 -2.70 61.64
CA SER A 126 -46.61 -3.60 60.87
C SER A 126 -47.65 -2.82 60.05
N PRO A 127 -47.98 -3.23 58.81
CA PRO A 127 -49.04 -2.59 58.04
C PRO A 127 -50.38 -2.65 58.77
N ARG A 128 -50.99 -1.48 59.04
CA ARG A 128 -52.35 -1.37 59.58
C ARG A 128 -53.33 -1.17 58.43
N PHE A 129 -54.17 -2.17 58.18
CA PHE A 129 -55.23 -2.09 57.19
C PHE A 129 -56.54 -1.67 57.85
N THR A 130 -57.22 -0.68 57.29
CA THR A 130 -58.57 -0.28 57.68
C THR A 130 -59.48 -0.43 56.47
N PHE A 131 -60.54 -1.24 56.57
CA PHE A 131 -61.60 -1.26 55.57
C PHE A 131 -62.72 -0.34 56.05
N GLY A 132 -62.98 0.72 55.29
CA GLY A 132 -64.07 1.65 55.59
C GLY A 132 -63.82 3.04 55.02
N ILE A 133 -64.87 3.64 54.44
CA ILE A 133 -64.88 5.07 54.16
C ILE A 133 -64.96 5.77 55.52
N ARG A 134 -63.96 6.59 55.85
CA ARG A 134 -64.01 7.49 57.02
C ARG A 134 -64.99 8.61 56.67
N HIS A 135 -66.28 8.34 56.84
CA HIS A 135 -67.29 9.38 56.75
C HIS A 135 -67.08 10.35 57.92
N SER A 136 -66.54 11.51 57.58
CA SER A 136 -66.43 12.74 58.40
C SER A 136 -65.31 12.81 59.46
N PRO A 137 -64.79 14.04 59.70
CA PRO A 137 -63.76 14.31 60.70
C PRO A 137 -64.38 14.76 62.02
N VAL A 138 -65.07 13.88 62.76
CA VAL A 138 -65.32 14.09 64.20
C VAL A 138 -65.34 12.72 64.89
N ALA A 139 -64.19 12.32 65.41
CA ALA A 139 -64.13 11.39 66.53
C ALA A 139 -63.35 12.12 67.61
N GLU A 140 -64.06 12.90 68.41
CA GLU A 140 -63.60 13.28 69.73
C GLU A 140 -63.22 12.01 70.49
N ASN A 141 -62.02 12.00 71.08
CA ASN A 141 -61.80 11.21 72.28
C ASN A 141 -61.64 12.22 73.43
N PRO A 142 -62.45 12.13 74.50
CA PRO A 142 -62.18 12.86 75.72
C PRO A 142 -60.99 12.21 76.45
N LYS A 143 -60.10 13.07 76.96
CA LYS A 143 -58.95 12.86 77.88
C LYS A 143 -58.37 11.46 78.04
#